data_AF-A0A661D409-F1
#
_entry.id   AF-A0A661D409-F1
#
_cell.length_a   1.000
_cell.length_b   1.000
_cell.length_c   1.000
_cell.angle_alpha   90.00
_cell.angle_beta   90.00
_cell.angle_gamma   90.00
#
_symmetry.space_group_name_H-M   'P 1'
#
loop_
_entity.id
_entity.type
_entity.pdbx_description
1 polymer ?
#
loop_
_entity_poly.entity_id
_entity_poly.type
_entity_poly.pdbx_seq_one_letter_code
_entity_poly.pdbx_strand_id
1 'polypeptide(L)' 'MVSNSSRQKIIYTLTDEAPALATQSFLPIVKAFTKSAGIQLETKDI' A
#
# COMPACT_ATOMS: atom_id res chain seq x y z
N MET A 1 0.41 -23.13 19.53
CA MET A 1 0.75 -22.86 18.12
C MET A 1 0.67 -21.36 17.91
N VAL A 2 1.81 -20.66 17.94
CA VAL A 2 1.85 -19.21 17.68
C VAL A 2 2.03 -19.04 16.17
N SER A 3 0.95 -18.72 15.46
CA SER A 3 0.99 -18.37 14.05
C SER A 3 1.60 -16.96 13.91
N ASN A 4 2.93 -16.88 13.87
CA ASN A 4 3.62 -15.63 13.55
C ASN A 4 3.51 -15.39 12.03
N SER A 5 2.32 -15.04 11.56
CA SER A 5 2.12 -14.57 10.20
C SER A 5 2.49 -13.09 10.19
N SER A 6 3.77 -12.80 10.03
CA SER A 6 4.28 -11.46 9.78
C SER A 6 3.79 -11.03 8.39
N ARG A 7 2.53 -10.61 8.32
CA ARG A 7 1.96 -10.00 7.12
C ARG A 7 2.84 -8.81 6.77
N GLN A 8 3.57 -8.94 5.67
CA GLN A 8 4.43 -7.88 5.18
C GLN A 8 3.55 -6.68 4.84
N LYS A 9 3.91 -5.51 5.38
CA LYS A 9 3.14 -4.28 5.23
C LYS A 9 3.92 -3.25 4.45
N ILE A 10 3.26 -2.59 3.53
CA ILE A 10 3.76 -1.42 2.83
C ILE A 10 2.91 -0.22 3.27
N ILE A 11 3.58 0.82 3.73
CA ILE A 11 2.95 2.12 4.01
C ILE A 11 3.12 3.00 2.77
N TYR A 12 2.01 3.35 2.15
CA TYR A 12 1.96 4.28 1.03
C TYR A 12 1.65 5.68 1.55
N THR A 13 2.60 6.60 1.41
CA THR A 13 2.42 7.98 1.88
C THR A 13 1.54 8.77 0.94
N LEU A 14 0.49 9.39 1.47
CA LEU A 14 -0.26 10.42 0.78
C LEU A 14 0.51 11.73 0.97
N THR A 15 0.64 12.47 -0.12
CA THR A 15 1.39 13.75 -0.21
C THR A 15 0.59 14.66 -1.12
N ASP A 16 0.83 15.97 -1.03
CA ASP A 16 0.06 16.99 -1.75
C ASP A 16 0.53 17.22 -3.19
N GLU A 17 -0.19 18.09 -3.92
CA GLU A 17 0.12 18.56 -5.28
C GLU A 17 0.18 17.45 -6.33
N ALA A 18 1.21 17.44 -7.18
CA ALA A 18 1.35 16.47 -8.27
C ALA A 18 1.43 15.01 -7.78
N PRO A 19 2.15 14.69 -6.69
CA PRO A 19 2.13 13.36 -6.07
C PRO A 19 0.75 12.82 -5.65
N ALA A 20 -0.16 13.69 -5.18
CA ALA A 20 -1.54 13.30 -4.82
C ALA A 20 -2.31 12.76 -6.03
N LEU A 21 -2.17 13.46 -7.16
CA LEU A 21 -2.84 13.11 -8.42
C LEU A 21 -2.29 11.79 -8.98
N ALA A 22 -0.96 11.59 -8.93
CA ALA A 22 -0.34 10.35 -9.36
C ALA A 22 -0.86 9.15 -8.54
N THR A 23 -1.04 9.33 -7.23
CA THR A 23 -1.56 8.31 -6.32
C THR A 23 -2.92 7.78 -6.75
N GLN A 24 -3.82 8.60 -7.29
CA GLN A 24 -5.14 8.16 -7.75
C GLN A 24 -5.05 7.11 -8.87
N SER A 25 -4.07 7.24 -9.77
CA SER A 25 -3.84 6.28 -10.85
C SER A 25 -2.99 5.07 -10.42
N PHE A 26 -1.99 5.31 -9.57
CA PHE A 26 -0.96 4.31 -9.27
C PHE A 26 -1.31 3.41 -8.08
N LEU A 27 -1.98 3.95 -7.06
CA LEU A 27 -2.35 3.20 -5.86
C LEU A 27 -3.24 1.96 -6.15
N PRO A 28 -4.25 2.03 -7.04
CA PRO A 28 -5.04 0.85 -7.41
C PRO A 28 -4.21 -0.24 -8.08
N ILE A 29 -3.22 0.16 -8.91
CA ILE A 29 -2.32 -0.77 -9.59
C ILE A 29 -1.47 -1.49 -8.56
N VAL A 30 -0.80 -0.75 -7.68
CA VAL A 30 0.04 -1.34 -6.62
C VAL A 30 -0.79 -2.33 -5.76
N LYS A 31 -2.01 -1.95 -5.34
CA LYS A 31 -2.91 -2.84 -4.59
C LYS A 31 -3.22 -4.15 -5.32
N ALA A 32 -3.45 -4.08 -6.63
CA ALA A 32 -3.77 -5.28 -7.43
C ALA A 32 -2.58 -6.24 -7.52
N PHE A 33 -1.37 -5.72 -7.72
CA PHE A 33 -0.15 -6.53 -7.79
C PHE A 33 0.26 -7.10 -6.44
N THR A 34 0.13 -6.33 -5.36
CA THR A 34 0.51 -6.79 -4.00
C THR A 34 -0.46 -7.81 -3.43
N LYS A 35 -1.69 -7.89 -3.96
CA LYS A 35 -2.72 -8.83 -3.52
C LYS A 35 -2.29 -10.30 -3.69
N SER A 36 -1.63 -10.65 -4.80
CA SER A 36 -1.18 -12.03 -5.04
C SER A 36 -0.07 -12.47 -4.07
N ALA A 37 0.73 -11.51 -3.60
CA ALA A 37 1.83 -11.74 -2.66
C ALA A 37 1.37 -11.75 -1.19
N GLY A 38 0.07 -11.51 -0.90
CA GLY A 38 -0.43 -11.44 0.47
C GLY A 38 0.11 -10.24 1.27
N ILE A 39 0.60 -9.21 0.58
CA ILE A 39 1.15 -7.99 1.19
C ILE A 39 0.01 -7.02 1.51
N GLN A 40 0.01 -6.49 2.73
CA GLN A 40 -0.98 -5.52 3.17
C GLN A 40 -0.52 -4.10 2.82
N LEU A 41 -1.38 -3.33 2.14
CA LEU A 41 -1.13 -1.94 1.81
C LEU A 41 -1.93 -1.02 2.75
N GLU A 42 -1.25 -0.14 3.47
CA GLU A 42 -1.85 0.88 4.34
C GLU A 42 -1.45 2.27 3.84
N THR A 43 -2.37 3.23 3.84
CA THR A 43 -2.07 4.61 3.46
C THR A 43 -1.83 5.46 4.69
N LYS A 44 -0.81 6.32 4.67
CA LYS A 44 -0.53 7.28 5.73
C LYS A 44 -0.40 8.68 5.15
N ASP A 45 -1.15 9.63 5.69
CA ASP A 45 -1.05 11.04 5.33
C ASP A 45 0.11 11.70 6.08
N ILE A 46 0.94 12.49 5.38
CA ILE A 46 2.15 13.11 5.94
C ILE A 46 2.36 14.55 5.47
#